data_AF-A0A370JW83-F1
#
_entry.id   AF-A0A370JW83-F1
#
_cell.length_a   1.000
_cell.length_b   1.000
_cell.length_c   1.000
_cell.angle_alpha   90.00
_cell.angle_beta   90.00
_cell.angle_gamma   90.00
#
_symmetry.space_group_name_H-M   'P 1'
#
loop_
_entity.id
_entity.type
_entity.pdbx_description
1 polymer ?
#
loop_
_entity_poly.entity_id
_entity_poly.type
_entity_poly.pdbx_seq_one_letter_code
_entity_poly.pdbx_strand_id
1 'polypeptide(L)'
;MWPLLLLLLAACAPVGDFRLRPEAEAPVLEPGQALHLGFRLERQGFYAPVSLRLEGPPGLLHPGPPPPGGLGYALEPNPLLGEEGTLILWAGEGLPPGEYVLTLRGKGATVQTN
;
A
#
# COMPACT_ATOMS: atom_id res chain seq x y z
N MET A 1 22.57 14.02 48.06
CA MET A 1 21.74 13.14 47.20
C MET A 1 20.86 14.02 46.34
N TRP A 2 21.16 14.14 45.04
CA TRP A 2 20.42 14.96 44.08
C TRP A 2 19.68 14.00 43.12
N PRO A 3 18.38 14.19 42.79
CA PRO A 3 17.74 13.30 41.83
C PRO A 3 18.14 13.70 40.40
N LEU A 4 18.57 12.70 39.64
CA LEU A 4 18.86 12.82 38.21
C LEU A 4 17.51 12.81 37.46
N LEU A 5 17.14 13.93 36.85
CA LEU A 5 15.95 14.04 36.02
C LEU A 5 16.23 13.38 34.66
N LEU A 6 15.68 12.19 34.43
CA LEU A 6 15.75 11.51 33.13
C LEU A 6 14.81 12.23 32.16
N LEU A 7 15.35 13.11 31.32
CA LEU A 7 14.64 13.64 30.15
C LEU A 7 14.52 12.50 29.12
N LEU A 8 13.34 11.88 29.03
CA LEU A 8 12.98 11.11 27.85
C LEU A 8 12.94 12.06 26.65
N LEU A 9 14.01 12.09 25.87
CA LEU A 9 13.96 12.54 24.49
C LEU A 9 13.07 11.55 23.74
N ALA A 10 11.79 11.89 23.60
CA ALA A 10 10.95 11.28 22.58
C ALA A 10 11.64 11.58 21.24
N ALA A 11 12.35 10.59 20.70
CA ALA A 11 12.85 10.65 19.34
C ALA A 11 11.62 10.88 18.45
N CYS A 12 11.51 12.08 17.88
CA CYS A 12 10.51 12.41 16.88
C CYS A 12 10.71 11.39 15.75
N ALA A 13 9.84 10.38 15.65
CA ALA A 13 9.83 9.52 14.48
C ALA A 13 9.68 10.45 13.27
N PRO A 14 10.47 10.28 12.19
CA PRO A 14 10.34 11.13 11.02
C PRO A 14 8.87 11.12 10.60
N VAL A 15 8.25 12.30 10.67
CA VAL A 15 6.87 12.48 10.23
C VAL A 15 6.91 12.23 8.74
N GLY A 16 6.41 11.06 8.31
CA GLY A 16 6.35 10.74 6.89
C GLY A 16 5.51 11.79 6.18
N ASP A 17 6.01 12.26 5.04
CA ASP A 17 5.37 13.24 4.17
C ASP A 17 3.94 12.84 3.74
N PHE A 18 3.64 11.55 3.76
CA PHE A 18 2.32 11.00 3.54
C PHE A 18 2.16 9.62 4.21
N ARG A 19 0.91 9.15 4.34
CA ARG A 19 0.56 7.82 4.85
C ARG A 19 -0.53 7.19 3.98
N LEU A 20 -0.40 5.90 3.68
CA LEU A 20 -1.43 5.11 3.03
C LEU A 20 -2.30 4.40 4.08
N ARG A 21 -3.62 4.41 3.88
CA ARG A 21 -4.59 3.70 4.71
C ARG A 21 -5.56 2.90 3.84
N PRO A 22 -5.60 1.56 3.95
CA PRO A 22 -6.66 0.79 3.31
C PRO A 22 -8.00 1.08 3.99
N GLU A 23 -9.09 1.04 3.23
CA GLU A 23 -10.45 1.21 3.77
C GLU A 23 -11.03 -0.08 4.36
N ALA A 24 -10.48 -1.24 3.97
CA ALA A 24 -10.86 -2.54 4.49
C ALA A 24 -9.63 -3.25 5.09
N GLU A 25 -9.82 -3.87 6.25
CA GLU A 25 -8.83 -4.75 6.87
C GLU A 25 -9.19 -6.21 6.55
N ALA A 26 -8.24 -6.96 5.97
CA ALA A 26 -8.37 -8.38 5.64
C ALA A 26 -9.60 -8.77 4.78
N PRO A 27 -9.67 -8.28 3.53
CA PRO A 27 -10.73 -8.69 2.63
C PRO A 27 -10.65 -10.17 2.21
N VAL A 28 -11.81 -10.79 1.98
CA VAL A 28 -11.90 -12.13 1.38
C VAL A 28 -12.01 -12.01 -0.13
N LEU A 29 -11.21 -12.80 -0.85
CA LEU A 29 -11.18 -12.85 -2.31
C LEU A 29 -11.31 -14.31 -2.75
N GLU A 30 -12.38 -14.62 -3.47
CA GLU A 30 -12.62 -15.97 -4.00
C GLU A 30 -11.89 -16.18 -5.34
N PRO A 31 -11.45 -17.42 -5.65
CA PRO A 31 -10.89 -17.74 -6.95
C PRO A 31 -11.84 -17.37 -8.10
N GLY A 32 -11.27 -16.83 -9.19
CA GLY A 32 -12.01 -16.37 -10.36
C GLY A 32 -12.67 -14.99 -10.20
N GLN A 33 -12.58 -14.37 -9.02
CA GLN A 33 -13.18 -13.06 -8.76
C GLN A 33 -12.18 -11.90 -8.80
N ALA A 34 -12.75 -10.71 -8.94
CA ALA A 34 -12.09 -9.43 -8.76
C ALA A 34 -12.65 -8.73 -7.52
N LEU A 35 -11.79 -8.10 -6.73
CA LEU A 35 -12.18 -7.28 -5.60
C LEU A 35 -11.59 -5.88 -5.74
N HIS A 36 -12.42 -4.86 -5.51
CA HIS A 36 -12.02 -3.46 -5.53
C HIS A 36 -11.88 -2.96 -4.09
N LEU A 37 -10.66 -2.58 -3.73
CA LEU A 37 -10.31 -2.10 -2.40
C LEU A 37 -9.94 -0.62 -2.47
N GLY A 38 -10.74 0.22 -1.82
CA GLY A 38 -10.38 1.62 -1.63
C GLY A 38 -9.22 1.77 -0.66
N PHE A 39 -8.37 2.76 -0.91
CA PHE A 39 -7.39 3.25 0.06
C PHE A 39 -7.26 4.77 -0.01
N ARG A 40 -6.86 5.37 1.10
CA ARG A 40 -6.59 6.81 1.22
C ARG A 40 -5.11 7.10 1.38
N LEU A 41 -4.70 8.21 0.80
CA LEU A 41 -3.40 8.83 0.95
C LEU A 41 -3.56 10.09 1.80
N GLU A 42 -3.17 10.01 3.06
CA GLU A 42 -3.11 11.16 3.98
C GLU A 42 -1.80 11.91 3.75
N ARG A 43 -1.87 13.12 3.19
CA ARG A 43 -0.70 13.96 2.90
C ARG A 43 -0.38 14.87 4.09
N GLN A 44 0.90 15.08 4.37
CA GLN A 44 1.40 15.93 5.46
C GLN A 44 2.39 16.96 4.89
N GLY A 45 1.86 17.97 4.18
CA GLY A 45 2.69 19.00 3.52
C GLY A 45 3.32 18.55 2.19
N PHE A 46 3.02 17.34 1.71
CA PHE A 46 3.52 16.79 0.45
C PHE A 46 2.41 16.62 -0.60
N TYR A 47 2.53 17.34 -1.71
CA TYR A 47 1.51 17.39 -2.76
C TYR A 47 1.99 16.86 -4.12
N ALA A 48 3.23 16.38 -4.22
CA ALA A 48 3.70 15.77 -5.46
C ALA A 48 3.06 14.38 -5.70
N PRO A 49 3.07 13.88 -6.94
CA PRO A 49 2.52 12.56 -7.25
C PRO A 49 3.20 11.45 -6.43
N VAL A 50 2.43 10.45 -6.01
CA VAL A 50 2.93 9.27 -5.29
C VAL A 50 2.82 8.05 -6.20
N SER A 51 3.96 7.47 -6.60
CA SER A 51 3.98 6.19 -7.31
C SER A 51 3.68 5.06 -6.34
N LEU A 52 2.77 4.18 -6.71
CA LEU A 52 2.35 3.05 -5.90
C LEU A 52 2.89 1.74 -6.47
N ARG A 53 3.23 0.82 -5.58
CA ARG A 53 3.61 -0.54 -5.93
C ARG A 53 3.01 -1.51 -4.92
N LEU A 54 2.43 -2.59 -5.43
CA LEU A 54 2.04 -3.71 -4.59
C LEU A 54 3.17 -4.73 -4.55
N GLU A 55 3.46 -5.21 -3.36
CA GLU A 55 4.39 -6.30 -3.09
C GLU A 55 3.61 -7.44 -2.44
N GLY A 56 4.03 -8.67 -2.71
CA GLY A 56 3.35 -9.87 -2.22
C GLY A 56 4.28 -11.08 -2.29
N PRO A 57 3.72 -12.29 -2.14
CA PRO A 57 4.50 -13.51 -2.20
C PRO A 57 5.27 -13.63 -3.54
N PRO A 58 6.53 -14.08 -3.49
CA PRO A 58 7.36 -14.18 -4.69
C PRO A 58 6.75 -15.14 -5.71
N GLY A 59 6.65 -14.69 -6.96
CA GLY A 59 6.18 -15.51 -8.07
C GLY A 59 4.67 -15.70 -8.18
N LEU A 60 3.87 -15.16 -7.24
CA LEU A 60 2.40 -15.22 -7.32
C LEU A 60 1.77 -13.93 -7.85
N LEU A 61 2.41 -12.78 -7.65
CA LEU A 61 1.80 -11.48 -7.92
C LEU A 61 2.12 -10.97 -9.35
N HIS A 62 1.08 -10.68 -10.12
CA HIS A 62 1.15 -10.24 -11.51
C HIS A 62 0.41 -8.90 -11.72
N PRO A 63 0.96 -7.95 -12.50
CA PRO A 63 0.20 -6.80 -12.95
C PRO A 63 -0.93 -7.21 -13.89
N GLY A 64 -2.15 -6.73 -13.64
CA GLY A 64 -3.34 -7.06 -14.41
C GLY A 64 -3.97 -8.41 -14.07
N PRO A 65 -4.84 -8.95 -14.94
CA PRO A 65 -5.46 -10.26 -14.75
C PRO A 65 -4.41 -11.38 -14.64
N PRO A 66 -4.51 -12.28 -13.64
CA PRO A 66 -3.50 -13.28 -13.38
C PRO A 66 -3.69 -14.55 -14.23
N PRO A 67 -2.64 -15.36 -14.39
CA PRO A 67 -2.80 -16.76 -14.81
C PRO A 67 -3.48 -17.60 -13.70
N PRO A 68 -3.94 -18.82 -14.02
CA PRO A 68 -4.39 -19.78 -13.02
C PRO A 68 -3.33 -20.01 -11.93
N GLY A 69 -3.77 -20.08 -10.68
CA GLY A 69 -2.90 -20.21 -9.50
C GLY A 69 -2.18 -18.92 -9.08
N GLY A 70 -2.36 -17.80 -9.79
CA GLY A 70 -1.74 -16.52 -9.49
C GLY A 70 -2.68 -15.49 -8.83
N LEU A 71 -2.07 -14.40 -8.37
CA LEU A 71 -2.76 -13.19 -7.91
C LEU A 71 -2.48 -12.05 -8.87
N GLY A 72 -3.52 -11.36 -9.30
CA GLY A 72 -3.45 -10.19 -10.17
C GLY A 72 -3.66 -8.91 -9.38
N TYR A 73 -3.07 -7.80 -9.85
CA TYR A 73 -3.39 -6.49 -9.27
C TYR A 73 -3.34 -5.33 -10.27
N ALA A 74 -4.16 -4.32 -10.03
CA ALA A 74 -4.06 -3.01 -10.66
C ALA A 74 -4.26 -1.91 -9.61
N LEU A 75 -3.60 -0.76 -9.83
CA LEU A 75 -3.66 0.39 -8.93
C LEU A 75 -4.12 1.60 -9.73
N GLU A 76 -5.25 2.17 -9.36
CA GLU A 76 -5.92 3.20 -10.14
C GLU A 76 -6.32 4.41 -9.26
N PRO A 77 -5.84 5.63 -9.56
CA PRO A 77 -4.76 5.95 -10.50
C PRO A 77 -3.38 5.54 -9.95
N ASN A 78 -2.41 5.33 -10.84
CA ASN A 78 -1.00 5.18 -10.44
C ASN A 78 -0.10 5.88 -11.48
N PRO A 79 0.56 7.00 -11.16
CA PRO A 79 0.73 7.60 -9.83
C PRO A 79 -0.54 8.23 -9.25
N LEU A 80 -0.63 8.24 -7.91
CA LEU A 80 -1.71 8.89 -7.17
C LEU A 80 -1.48 10.41 -7.13
N LEU A 81 -2.44 11.15 -7.69
CA LEU A 81 -2.45 12.62 -7.68
C LEU A 81 -3.29 13.17 -6.52
N GLY A 82 -4.41 12.52 -6.22
CA GLY A 82 -5.32 12.88 -5.13
C GLY A 82 -5.01 12.19 -3.81
N GLU A 83 -6.04 12.10 -2.97
CA GLU A 83 -6.02 11.45 -1.66
C GLU A 83 -6.71 10.09 -1.66
N GLU A 84 -7.28 9.66 -2.78
CA GLU A 84 -8.02 8.40 -2.89
C GLU A 84 -7.49 7.59 -4.07
N GLY A 85 -7.53 6.27 -3.93
CA GLY A 85 -7.20 5.33 -4.99
C GLY A 85 -7.85 3.98 -4.76
N THR A 86 -7.87 3.18 -5.82
CA THR A 86 -8.45 1.85 -5.85
C THR A 86 -7.36 0.82 -6.15
N LEU A 87 -7.25 -0.19 -5.29
CA LEU A 87 -6.51 -1.41 -5.56
C LEU A 87 -7.50 -2.46 -6.06
N ILE A 88 -7.34 -2.88 -7.30
CA ILE A 88 -8.06 -4.02 -7.86
C ILE A 88 -7.21 -5.26 -7.63
N LEU A 89 -7.78 -6.29 -7.00
CA LEU A 89 -7.15 -7.59 -6.82
C LEU A 89 -7.94 -8.66 -7.56
N TRP A 90 -7.23 -9.59 -8.20
CA TRP A 90 -7.81 -10.76 -8.84
C TRP A 90 -7.21 -12.01 -8.25
N ALA A 91 -8.03 -13.02 -7.98
CA ALA A 91 -7.55 -14.37 -7.70
C ALA A 91 -7.74 -15.22 -8.96
N GLY A 92 -6.65 -15.75 -9.49
CA GLY A 92 -6.71 -16.70 -10.59
C GLY A 92 -7.43 -17.97 -10.17
N GLU A 93 -8.08 -18.63 -11.13
CA GLU A 93 -8.64 -19.97 -10.94
C GLU A 93 -7.58 -20.93 -10.39
N GLY A 94 -7.96 -21.76 -9.41
CA GLY A 94 -7.03 -22.72 -8.79
C GLY A 94 -5.97 -22.11 -7.87
N LEU A 95 -6.09 -20.83 -7.48
CA LEU A 95 -5.32 -20.27 -6.37
C LEU A 95 -5.61 -21.08 -5.09
N PRO A 96 -4.59 -21.63 -4.41
CA PRO A 96 -4.81 -22.37 -3.17
C PRO A 96 -5.51 -21.52 -2.10
N PRO A 97 -6.41 -22.08 -1.29
CA PRO A 97 -6.97 -21.35 -0.16
C PRO A 97 -5.87 -21.06 0.87
N GLY A 98 -5.84 -19.83 1.40
CA GLY A 98 -4.87 -19.43 2.41
C GLY A 98 -4.82 -17.93 2.62
N GLU A 99 -3.94 -17.52 3.53
CA GLU A 99 -3.68 -16.10 3.81
C GLU A 99 -2.51 -15.60 2.97
N TYR A 100 -2.72 -14.48 2.28
CA TYR A 100 -1.74 -13.84 1.44
C TYR A 100 -1.42 -12.44 1.97
N VAL A 101 -0.20 -12.23 2.42
CA VAL A 101 0.24 -10.92 2.90
C VAL A 101 0.66 -10.07 1.70
N LEU A 102 -0.10 -9.00 1.46
CA LEU A 102 0.17 -7.99 0.44
C LEU A 102 0.57 -6.68 1.11
N THR A 103 1.60 -6.02 0.58
CA THR A 103 2.10 -4.75 1.08
C THR A 103 1.99 -3.68 0.00
N LEU A 104 1.17 -2.66 0.23
CA LEU A 104 1.10 -1.49 -0.65
C LEU A 104 2.17 -0.48 -0.23
N ARG A 105 3.08 -0.14 -1.15
CA ARG A 105 4.13 0.86 -0.94
C ARG A 105 3.90 2.08 -1.81
N GLY A 106 4.02 3.25 -1.21
CA GLY A 106 4.02 4.53 -1.91
C GLY A 106 5.42 5.15 -1.92
N LYS A 107 5.81 5.74 -3.05
CA LYS A 107 7.02 6.53 -3.21
C LYS A 107 6.64 7.90 -3.75
N GLY A 108 6.83 8.94 -2.95
CA GLY A 108 6.67 10.32 -3.39
C GLY A 108 7.73 10.71 -4.41
N ALA A 109 7.34 11.45 -5.45
CA ALA A 109 8.32 12.11 -6.32
C ALA A 109 9.07 13.21 -5.55
N THR A 110 10.40 13.21 -5.64
CA THR A 110 11.22 14.30 -5.10
C THR A 110 11.06 15.52 -6.00
N VAL A 111 10.69 16.68 -5.45
CA VAL A 111 10.75 17.94 -6.18
C VAL A 111 12.23 18.28 -6.37
N GLN A 112 12.75 18.17 -7.59
CA GLN A 112 14.04 18.77 -7.91
C GLN A 112 13.80 20.26 -8.15
N THR A 113 14.12 21.10 -7.16
CA THR A 113 14.29 22.53 -7.40
C THR A 113 15.60 22.71 -8.16
N ASN A 114 15.50 23.12 -9.42
CA ASN A 114 16.63 23.58 -10.25
C ASN A 114 17.00 25.02 -9.87
#